data_AF-A0A550HCC1-F1
#
_entry.id   AF-A0A550HCC1-F1
#
_cell.length_a   1.000
_cell.length_b   1.000
_cell.length_c   1.000
_cell.angle_alpha   90.00
_cell.angle_beta   90.00
_cell.angle_gamma   90.00
#
_symmetry.space_group_name_H-M   'P 1'
#
loop_
_entity.id
_entity.type
_entity.pdbx_description
1 polymer ?
#
loop_
_entity_poly.entity_id
_entity_poly.type
_entity_poly.pdbx_seq_one_letter_code
_entity_poly.pdbx_strand_id
1 'polypeptide(L)'
;GPALHVYCQIGRGLGTRGFREAIFRRELPLVLESIRHGDHIFFDQRPQFDDSDVIIHFCAKKPENECIENWGPINKYKIDIEFS
;
A
#
# COMPACT_ATOMS: atom_id res chain seq x y z
N GLY A 1 11.55 9.02 9.17
CA GLY A 1 11.57 9.80 7.92
C GLY A 1 10.15 10.06 7.47
N PRO A 2 9.93 10.57 6.25
CA PRO A 2 8.60 10.54 5.62
C PRO A 2 8.09 9.10 5.48
N ALA A 3 6.78 8.94 5.33
CA ALA A 3 6.10 7.66 5.13
C ALA A 3 4.97 7.83 4.10
N LEU A 4 4.68 6.78 3.35
CA LEU A 4 3.53 6.72 2.44
C LEU A 4 2.33 6.17 3.20
N HIS A 5 1.34 7.01 3.45
CA HIS A 5 0.09 6.59 4.11
C HIS A 5 -0.95 6.23 3.05
N VAL A 6 -1.38 4.96 3.04
CA VAL A 6 -2.42 4.46 2.14
C VAL A 6 -3.67 4.14 2.94
N TYR A 7 -4.79 4.78 2.60
CA TYR A 7 -6.06 4.60 3.30
C TYR A 7 -6.96 3.65 2.51
N CYS A 8 -7.17 2.46 3.05
CA CYS A 8 -8.01 1.42 2.47
C CYS A 8 -9.41 1.45 3.07
N GLN A 9 -10.36 2.05 2.35
CA GLN A 9 -11.77 2.01 2.74
C GLN A 9 -12.40 0.67 2.38
N ILE A 10 -12.61 -0.19 3.38
CA ILE A 10 -13.25 -1.49 3.18
C ILE A 10 -14.76 -1.29 3.04
N GLY A 11 -15.21 -1.21 1.79
CA GLY A 11 -16.61 -1.02 1.42
C GLY A 11 -17.53 -2.17 1.85
N ARG A 12 -18.80 -2.05 1.46
CA ARG A 12 -19.79 -3.14 1.54
C ARG A 12 -19.61 -4.07 0.34
N GLY A 13 -19.90 -5.36 0.52
CA GLY A 13 -19.77 -6.38 -0.52
C GLY A 13 -20.01 -7.77 0.04
N LEU A 14 -19.78 -8.80 -0.77
CA LEU A 14 -19.90 -10.19 -0.33
C LEU A 14 -18.90 -10.51 0.79
N GLY A 15 -19.31 -11.39 1.71
CA GLY A 15 -18.49 -11.85 2.83
C GLY A 15 -18.41 -10.89 4.03
N THR A 16 -17.69 -11.33 5.05
CA THR A 16 -17.43 -10.53 6.27
C THR A 16 -16.43 -9.41 5.99
N ARG A 17 -16.31 -8.42 6.88
CA ARG A 17 -15.26 -7.40 6.79
C ARG A 17 -13.87 -8.06 6.77
N GLY A 18 -13.64 -9.03 7.65
CA GLY A 18 -12.37 -9.78 7.69
C GLY A 18 -12.07 -10.52 6.38
N PHE A 19 -13.08 -11.10 5.72
CA PHE A 19 -12.91 -11.70 4.40
C PHE A 19 -12.45 -10.68 3.35
N ARG A 20 -13.07 -9.49 3.32
CA ARG A 20 -12.67 -8.43 2.38
C ARG A 20 -11.29 -7.88 2.70
N GLU A 21 -10.96 -7.65 3.97
CA GLU A 21 -9.62 -7.24 4.36
C GLU A 21 -8.57 -8.30 3.96
N ALA A 22 -8.87 -9.60 4.08
CA ALA A 22 -7.96 -10.67 3.66
C ALA A 22 -7.71 -10.62 2.14
N ILE A 23 -8.73 -10.35 1.33
CA ILE A 23 -8.55 -10.12 -0.11
C ILE A 23 -7.66 -8.90 -0.33
N PHE A 24 -7.94 -7.76 0.31
CA PHE A 24 -7.12 -6.56 0.16
C PHE A 24 -5.66 -6.82 0.54
N ARG A 25 -5.40 -7.49 1.66
CA ARG A 25 -4.03 -7.88 2.06
C ARG A 25 -3.34 -8.74 1.02
N ARG A 26 -4.07 -9.65 0.37
CA ARG A 26 -3.52 -10.47 -0.72
C ARG A 26 -3.13 -9.64 -1.93
N GLU A 27 -3.92 -8.62 -2.28
CA GLU A 27 -3.69 -7.77 -3.46
C GLU A 27 -2.77 -6.57 -3.17
N LEU A 28 -2.47 -6.26 -1.91
CA LEU A 28 -1.67 -5.09 -1.52
C LEU A 28 -0.30 -5.01 -2.21
N PRO A 29 0.49 -6.11 -2.36
CA PRO A 29 1.74 -6.04 -3.11
C PRO A 29 1.58 -5.48 -4.52
N LEU A 30 0.60 -5.98 -5.28
CA LEU A 30 0.32 -5.51 -6.64
C LEU A 30 -0.13 -4.05 -6.67
N VAL A 31 -0.94 -3.63 -5.68
CA VAL A 31 -1.37 -2.22 -5.54
C VAL A 31 -0.17 -1.32 -5.27
N LEU A 32 0.73 -1.74 -4.38
CA LEU A 32 1.92 -0.96 -4.03
C LEU A 32 2.92 -0.91 -5.19
N GLU A 33 3.08 -1.99 -5.95
CA GLU A 33 3.82 -1.99 -7.22
C GLU A 33 3.21 -0.99 -8.21
N SER A 34 1.89 -0.97 -8.35
CA SER A 34 1.20 -0.03 -9.25
C SER A 34 1.37 1.42 -8.83
N ILE A 35 1.32 1.73 -7.52
CA ILE A 35 1.57 3.07 -6.99
C ILE A 35 3.03 3.45 -7.26
N ARG A 36 3.98 2.59 -6.90
CA ARG A 36 5.42 2.87 -7.05
C ARG A 36 5.82 3.03 -8.52
N HIS A 37 5.22 2.25 -9.41
CA HIS A 37 5.43 2.33 -10.84
C HIS A 37 4.74 3.56 -11.45
N GLY A 38 3.50 3.86 -11.06
CA GLY A 38 2.77 5.04 -11.52
C GLY A 38 3.49 6.35 -11.21
N ASP A 39 4.09 6.42 -10.01
CA ASP A 39 4.84 7.59 -9.54
C ASP A 39 6.36 7.49 -9.77
N HIS A 40 6.83 6.63 -10.68
CA HIS A 40 8.27 6.39 -10.87
C HIS A 40 9.10 7.67 -11.10
N ILE A 41 8.59 8.64 -11.88
CA ILE A 41 9.25 9.93 -12.12
C ILE A 41 9.49 10.69 -10.81
N PHE A 42 8.54 10.65 -9.87
CA PHE A 42 8.67 11.31 -8.56
C PHE A 42 9.81 10.70 -7.75
N PHE A 43 9.90 9.38 -7.72
CA PHE A 43 10.94 8.66 -6.99
C PHE A 43 12.31 8.76 -7.68
N ASP A 44 12.37 8.81 -9.00
CA ASP A 44 13.61 9.02 -9.76
C ASP A 44 14.18 10.42 -9.50
N GLN A 45 13.32 11.44 -9.36
CA GLN A 45 13.72 12.79 -8.99
C GLN A 45 14.04 12.94 -7.49
N ARG A 46 13.50 12.06 -6.63
CA ARG A 46 13.67 12.09 -5.18
C ARG A 46 13.96 10.71 -4.59
N PRO A 47 15.13 10.11 -4.88
CA PRO A 47 15.45 8.74 -4.47
C PRO A 47 15.44 8.54 -2.95
N GLN A 48 15.65 9.59 -2.16
CA GLN A 48 15.61 9.51 -0.70
C GLN A 48 14.23 9.11 -0.14
N PHE A 49 13.18 9.17 -0.95
CA PHE A 49 11.84 8.75 -0.53
C PHE A 49 11.55 7.27 -0.81
N ASP A 50 12.42 6.57 -1.55
CA ASP A 50 12.25 5.14 -1.83
C ASP A 50 12.43 4.26 -0.57
N ASP A 51 13.13 4.77 0.45
CA ASP A 51 13.28 4.13 1.76
C ASP A 51 12.14 4.47 2.74
N SER A 52 11.09 5.18 2.28
CA SER A 52 9.95 5.54 3.13
C SER A 52 9.06 4.33 3.37
N ASP A 53 8.72 4.07 4.63
CA ASP A 53 7.77 3.01 4.99
C ASP A 53 6.38 3.28 4.42
N VAL A 54 5.74 2.20 3.98
CA VAL A 54 4.33 2.17 3.59
C VAL A 54 3.49 1.80 4.81
N ILE A 55 2.59 2.70 5.19
CA ILE A 55 1.65 2.51 6.30
C ILE A 55 0.24 2.37 5.75
N ILE A 56 -0.33 1.18 5.86
CA ILE A 56 -1.69 0.88 5.41
C ILE A 56 -2.67 1.11 6.55
N HIS A 57 -3.72 1.88 6.29
CA HIS A 57 -4.82 2.13 7.20
C HIS A 57 -6.06 1.40 6.68
N PHE A 58 -6.39 0.25 7.29
CA PHE A 58 -7.66 -0.42 7.06
C PHE A 58 -8.77 0.29 7.83
N CYS A 59 -9.36 1.28 7.17
CA CYS A 59 -10.36 2.16 7.76
C CYS A 59 -11.57 1.35 8.27
N ALA A 60 -12.10 1.79 9.40
CA ALA A 60 -13.28 1.23 10.03
C ALA A 60 -14.30 2.33 10.26
N LYS A 61 -15.55 1.93 10.51
CA LYS A 61 -16.59 2.91 10.88
C LYS A 61 -16.30 3.61 12.21
N LYS A 62 -15.55 2.95 13.08
CA LYS A 62 -15.17 3.48 14.38
C LYS A 62 -13.64 3.46 14.47
N PRO A 63 -12.98 4.58 14.82
CA PRO A 63 -11.52 4.68 14.82
C PRO A 63 -10.82 3.60 15.64
N GLU A 64 -11.42 3.15 16.74
CA GLU A 64 -10.85 2.10 17.60
C GLU A 64 -10.73 0.71 16.93
N ASN A 65 -11.38 0.52 15.78
CA ASN A 65 -11.32 -0.73 15.00
C ASN A 65 -10.50 -0.58 13.72
N GLU A 66 -9.81 0.55 13.54
CA GLU A 66 -8.83 0.71 12.48
C GLU A 66 -7.67 -0.25 12.71
N CYS A 67 -7.26 -0.91 11.64
CA CYS A 67 -6.07 -1.75 11.64
C CYS A 67 -4.99 -1.02 10.85
N ILE A 68 -3.88 -0.73 11.51
CA ILE A 68 -2.73 -0.04 10.91
C ILE A 68 -1.62 -1.06 10.74
N GLU A 69 -1.10 -1.18 9.53
CA GLU A 69 -0.06 -2.15 9.18
C GLU A 69 1.12 -1.45 8.53
N ASN A 70 2.35 -1.79 8.95
CA ASN A 70 3.56 -1.37 8.27
C ASN A 70 3.96 -2.45 7.26
N TRP A 71 4.05 -2.05 5.98
CA TRP A 71 4.36 -2.91 4.84
C TRP A 71 5.80 -2.75 4.34
N GLY A 72 6.64 -2.07 5.11
CA GLY A 72 8.05 -1.81 4.83
C GLY A 72 8.27 -0.71 3.79
N PRO A 73 9.52 -0.53 3.35
CA PRO A 73 9.87 0.54 2.42
C PRO A 73 9.24 0.36 1.04
N ILE A 74 8.87 1.47 0.38
CA ILE A 74 8.20 1.43 -0.93
C ILE A 74 9.11 0.89 -2.05
N ASN A 75 10.44 0.99 -1.91
CA ASN A 75 11.40 0.42 -2.86
C ASN A 75 11.26 -1.10 -3.06
N LYS A 76 10.71 -1.83 -2.08
CA LYS A 76 10.42 -3.26 -2.17
C LYS A 76 9.46 -3.59 -3.32
N TYR A 77 8.65 -2.62 -3.73
CA TYR A 77 7.63 -2.75 -4.76
C TYR A 77 8.05 -2.10 -6.09
N LYS A 78 9.33 -1.78 -6.26
CA LYS A 78 9.86 -1.32 -7.55
C LYS A 78 9.93 -2.50 -8.52
N ILE A 79 9.32 -2.33 -9.69
CA ILE A 79 9.39 -3.32 -10.77
C ILE A 79 10.66 -3.05 -11.57
N ASP A 80 11.55 -4.03 -11.63
CA ASP A 80 12.64 -4.06 -12.59
C ASP A 80 12.09 -4.59 -13.91
N ILE A 81 11.76 -3.68 -14.84
CA ILE A 81 11.43 -4.07 -16.20
C ILE A 81 12.76 -4.36 -16.92
N GLU A 82 13.34 -5.53 -16.65
CA GLU A 82 14.28 -6.14 -17.59
C GLU A 82 13.42 -6.68 -18.75
N PHE A 83 13.50 -6.01 -19.91
CA PHE A 83 12.79 -6.45 -21.10
C PHE A 83 13.16 -7.91 -21.43
N SER A 84 12.14 -8.77 -21.45
CA SER A 84 12.15 -10.04 -22.17
C SER A 84 12.20 -9.81 -23.68
#